data_AF-A0A7J4EXN0-F1
#
_entry.id   AF-A0A7J4EXN0-F1
#
_cell.length_a   1.000
_cell.length_b   1.000
_cell.length_c   1.000
_cell.angle_alpha   90.00
_cell.angle_beta   90.00
_cell.angle_gamma   90.00
#
_symmetry.space_group_name_H-M   'P 1'
#
loop_
_entity.id
_entity.type
_entity.pdbx_description
1 polymer ?
#
loop_
_entity_poly.entity_id
_entity_poly.type
_entity_poly.pdbx_seq_one_letter_code
_entity_poly.pdbx_strand_id
1 'polypeptide(L)' 'CIEIEGFEYGGKKYYGVKVLPAKICKDEFAARGALIFPEKSDNPKDIVEVISPVNLREYLSLKNGDVVKIIVE' A
#
# COMPACT_ATOMS: atom_id res chain seq x y z
N CYS A 1 12.87 2.77 -3.99
CA CYS A 1 12.48 2.07 -2.74
C CYS A 1 12.95 2.89 -1.56
N ILE A 2 12.04 3.23 -0.64
CA ILE A 2 12.33 3.91 0.62
C ILE A 2 12.20 2.86 1.72
N GLU A 3 13.17 2.79 2.62
CA GLU A 3 13.12 1.89 3.78
C GLU A 3 12.87 2.73 5.03
N ILE A 4 11.90 2.31 5.84
CA ILE A 4 11.55 2.94 7.11
C ILE A 4 11.85 1.93 8.20
N GLU A 5 12.72 2.32 9.15
CA GLU A 5 13.09 1.47 10.28
C GLU A 5 11.91 1.29 11.25
N GLY A 6 11.89 0.15 11.92
CA GLY A 6 10.96 -0.11 13.01
C GLY A 6 11.22 0.79 14.23
N PHE A 7 10.22 0.93 15.09
CA PHE A 7 10.30 1.75 16.30
C PHE A 7 9.47 1.14 17.44
N GLU A 8 9.64 1.68 18.64
CA GLU A 8 8.82 1.35 19.80
C GLU A 8 7.93 2.53 20.17
N TYR A 9 6.65 2.26 20.43
CA TYR A 9 5.69 3.27 20.84
C TYR A 9 4.71 2.69 21.85
N GLY A 10 4.59 3.33 23.03
CA GLY A 10 3.70 2.87 24.09
C GLY A 10 4.00 1.46 24.61
N GLY A 11 5.27 1.04 24.62
CA GLY A 11 5.68 -0.32 25.02
C GLY A 11 5.42 -1.41 23.96
N LYS A 12 5.01 -1.02 22.74
CA LYS A 12 4.80 -1.94 21.61
C LYS A 12 5.84 -1.71 20.53
N LYS A 13 6.43 -2.79 20.03
CA LYS A 13 7.34 -2.79 18.89
C LYS A 13 6.57 -2.81 17.56
N TYR A 14 6.97 -1.93 16.66
CA TYR A 14 6.53 -1.85 15.27
C TYR A 14 7.74 -2.16 14.38
N TYR A 15 7.57 -3.09 13.44
CA TYR A 15 8.64 -3.47 12.51
C TYR A 15 8.77 -2.47 11.37
N GLY A 16 9.90 -2.49 10.69
CA GLY A 16 10.15 -1.62 9.55
C GLY A 16 9.25 -1.97 8.36
N VAL A 17 9.29 -1.11 7.35
CA VAL A 17 8.51 -1.26 6.13
C VAL A 17 9.28 -0.71 4.94
N LYS A 18 9.23 -1.44 3.82
CA LYS A 18 9.70 -0.94 2.52
C LYS A 18 8.54 -0.29 1.78
N VAL A 19 8.79 0.88 1.20
CA VAL A 19 7.79 1.69 0.51
C VAL A 19 8.23 1.93 -0.93
N LEU A 20 7.35 1.62 -1.87
CA LEU A 20 7.51 1.91 -3.30
C LEU A 20 6.42 2.90 -3.73
N PRO A 21 6.75 4.18 -4.02
CA PRO A 21 5.81 5.13 -4.58
C PRO A 21 5.13 4.56 -5.82
N ALA A 22 3.82 4.78 -5.93
CA ALA A 22 3.02 4.21 -6.99
C ALA A 22 1.80 5.06 -7.33
N LYS A 23 1.28 4.83 -8.54
CA LYS A 23 -0.02 5.33 -8.99
C LYS A 23 -0.99 4.16 -9.11
N ILE A 24 -2.15 4.27 -8.45
CA ILE A 24 -3.23 3.29 -8.48
C ILE A 24 -4.28 3.80 -9.47
N CYS A 25 -4.53 3.03 -10.51
CA CYS A 25 -5.41 3.40 -11.61
C CYS A 25 -6.58 2.42 -11.74
N LYS A 26 -7.77 2.97 -12.01
CA LYS A 26 -8.94 2.23 -12.46
C LYS A 26 -9.68 3.08 -13.48
N ASP A 27 -9.94 2.51 -14.65
CA ASP A 27 -10.52 3.21 -15.80
C ASP A 27 -9.73 4.50 -16.11
N GLU A 28 -10.38 5.66 -16.13
CA GLU A 28 -9.78 6.98 -16.34
C GLU A 28 -9.30 7.67 -15.05
N PHE A 29 -9.59 7.10 -13.88
CA PHE A 29 -9.26 7.68 -12.58
C PHE A 29 -7.95 7.11 -12.04
N ALA A 30 -7.23 7.96 -11.31
CA ALA A 30 -6.04 7.53 -10.61
C ALA A 30 -5.80 8.30 -9.32
N ALA A 31 -5.19 7.62 -8.36
CA ALA A 31 -4.74 8.17 -7.10
C ALA A 31 -3.24 7.94 -6.91
N ARG A 32 -2.56 8.90 -6.29
CA ARG A 32 -1.20 8.71 -5.79
C ARG A 32 -1.23 7.81 -4.56
N GLY A 33 -0.20 7.03 -4.37
CA GLY A 33 -0.05 6.16 -3.22
C GLY A 33 1.31 5.50 -3.19
N ALA A 34 1.38 4.36 -2.50
CA ALA A 34 2.57 3.52 -2.47
C ALA A 34 2.18 2.07 -2.22
N LEU A 35 2.98 1.15 -2.77
CA LEU A 35 3.03 -0.22 -2.27
C LEU A 35 3.85 -0.23 -0.97
N ILE A 36 3.39 -0.98 0.02
CA ILE A 36 4.14 -1.21 1.25
C ILE A 36 4.40 -2.71 1.44
N PHE A 37 5.60 -3.01 1.94
CA PHE A 37 6.04 -4.36 2.25
C PHE A 37 6.57 -4.36 3.68
N PRO A 38 5.72 -4.69 4.68
CA PRO A 38 6.16 -4.81 6.06
C PRO A 38 7.28 -5.85 6.19
N GLU A 39 8.28 -5.59 7.04
CA GLU A 39 9.36 -6.55 7.33
C GLU A 39 8.83 -7.88 7.86
N LYS A 40 7.70 -7.84 8.56
CA LYS A 40 6.97 -9.00 9.05
C LYS A 40 5.51 -8.88 8.63
N SER A 41 5.05 -9.82 7.79
CA SER A 41 3.67 -9.93 7.35
C SER A 41 3.24 -11.40 7.37
N ASP A 42 2.00 -11.65 7.81
CA ASP A 42 1.37 -12.97 7.73
C ASP A 42 0.65 -13.18 6.38
N ASN A 43 0.66 -12.17 5.51
CA ASN A 43 0.01 -12.24 4.21
C ASN A 43 0.80 -13.15 3.23
N PRO A 44 0.10 -13.92 2.39
CA PRO A 44 0.70 -14.62 1.26
C PRO A 44 1.50 -13.69 0.34
N LYS A 45 2.52 -14.24 -0.32
CA LYS A 45 3.47 -13.47 -1.17
C LYS A 45 2.83 -12.83 -2.41
N ASP A 46 1.65 -13.28 -2.81
CA ASP A 46 0.86 -12.78 -3.93
C ASP A 46 -0.12 -11.66 -3.53
N ILE A 47 -0.17 -11.30 -2.25
CA ILE A 47 -0.92 -10.14 -1.76
C ILE A 47 0.04 -8.99 -1.50
N VAL A 48 -0.29 -7.82 -2.05
CA VAL A 48 0.42 -6.56 -1.79
C VAL A 48 -0.47 -5.59 -1.02
N GLU A 49 0.13 -4.83 -0.12
CA GLU A 49 -0.54 -3.78 0.64
C GLU A 49 -0.32 -2.42 -0.04
N VAL A 50 -1.37 -1.59 -0.05
CA VAL A 50 -1.36 -0.29 -0.75
C VAL A 50 -1.88 0.79 0.19
N ILE A 51 -1.16 1.92 0.25
CA ILE A 51 -1.58 3.12 0.98
C ILE A 51 -1.80 4.30 0.03
N SER A 52 -2.71 5.19 0.40
CA SER A 52 -3.01 6.43 -0.34
C SER A 52 -3.54 7.49 0.63
N PRO A 53 -3.34 8.80 0.36
CA PRO A 53 -3.93 9.87 1.15
C PRO A 53 -5.47 9.95 1.05
N VAL A 54 -6.09 9.19 0.13
CA VAL A 54 -7.55 9.12 -0.03
C VAL A 54 -8.04 7.69 0.19
N ASN A 55 -9.32 7.55 0.59
CA ASN A 55 -9.98 6.25 0.60
C ASN A 55 -10.12 5.75 -0.85
N LEU A 56 -9.27 4.81 -1.26
CA LEU A 56 -9.26 4.28 -2.63
C LEU A 56 -10.58 3.59 -3.01
N ARG A 57 -11.28 2.98 -2.05
CA ARG A 57 -12.55 2.30 -2.35
C ARG A 57 -13.64 3.29 -2.72
N GLU A 58 -13.71 4.42 -2.03
CA GLU A 58 -14.66 5.48 -2.35
C GLU A 58 -14.21 6.23 -3.61
N TYR A 59 -12.96 6.68 -3.66
CA TYR A 59 -12.43 7.50 -4.75
C TYR A 59 -12.42 6.79 -6.11
N LEU A 60 -12.06 5.51 -6.16
CA LEU A 60 -12.05 4.70 -7.38
C LEU A 60 -13.28 3.76 -7.49
N SER A 61 -14.26 3.91 -6.59
CA SER A 61 -15.45 3.04 -6.54
C SER A 61 -15.10 1.54 -6.60
N LEU A 62 -14.19 1.09 -5.73
CA LEU A 62 -13.67 -0.28 -5.71
C LEU A 62 -14.51 -1.21 -4.84
N LYS A 63 -14.81 -2.39 -5.38
CA LYS A 63 -15.34 -3.55 -4.64
C LYS A 63 -14.37 -4.72 -4.70
N ASN A 64 -14.58 -5.71 -3.84
CA ASN A 64 -13.78 -6.94 -3.87
C ASN A 64 -13.95 -7.63 -5.23
N GLY A 65 -12.83 -8.09 -5.81
CA GLY A 65 -12.78 -8.70 -7.14
C GLY A 65 -12.56 -7.70 -8.29
N ASP A 66 -12.59 -6.39 -8.03
CA ASP A 66 -12.20 -5.41 -9.05
C ASP A 66 -10.71 -5.51 -9.37
N VAL A 67 -10.40 -5.38 -10.66
CA VAL A 67 -9.02 -5.32 -11.16
C VAL A 67 -8.58 -3.87 -11.24
N VAL A 68 -7.40 -3.58 -10.71
CA VAL A 68 -6.76 -2.26 -10.77
C VAL A 68 -5.37 -2.39 -11.37
N LYS A 69 -4.87 -1.30 -11.95
CA LYS A 69 -3.49 -1.21 -12.44
C LYS A 69 -2.65 -0.41 -11.46
N ILE A 70 -1.49 -0.95 -11.09
CA ILE A 70 -0.49 -0.26 -10.29
C ILE A 70 0.71 0.07 -11.18
N ILE A 71 1.14 1.32 -11.16
CA ILE A 71 2.34 1.79 -11.85
C ILE A 71 3.33 2.21 -10.77
N VAL A 72 4.46 1.50 -10.67
CA VAL A 72 5.54 1.80 -9.73
C VAL A 72 6.47 2.84 -10.36
N GLU A 73 6.92 3.80 -9.54
CA GLU A 73 7.86 4.86 -9.91
C GLU A 73 9.32 4.51 -9.56
#